data_AF-A0A838YB24-F1
#
_entry.id   AF-A0A838YB24-F1
#
_cell.length_a   1.000
_cell.length_b   1.000
_cell.length_c   1.000
_cell.angle_alpha   90.00
_cell.angle_beta   90.00
_cell.angle_gamma   90.00
#
_symmetry.space_group_name_H-M   'P 1'
#
loop_
_entity.id
_entity.type
_entity.pdbx_description
1 polymer ?
#
loop_
_entity_poly.entity_id
_entity_poly.type
_entity_poly.pdbx_seq_one_letter_code
_entity_poly.pdbx_strand_id
1 'polypeptide(L)'
;MLDTVLILDSNESLRTLTEFEVSRRKFRKKLKNPLLYNTARSFYNVYCNFSGPFRKLPDYLIIGASRCGTTSLFEYLMKHPSVEYPTTKQVHYFDKHYHFGKNWYKMHFPLKWKKGISGDATPYYLNSPHAPKRVHDLIPSVKIIVMCRNPVDRAYSQYYLEFYGKNETLSFEEAIEKEDERIKDEYEKMVADPHFYSKKYHTFSYVDSGKYEKHLQKWLDYFPTSQFLFIQSEDFYKSPSTIFSQILQFLNLPKYNLPEYKIFRAEKYSNMDHKLRTKLEDYFKPYNEKFYKLIGKNCNW
;
A
#
# COMPACT_ATOMS: atom_id res chain seq x y z
N MET A 1 38.52 19.20 3.02
CA MET A 1 37.97 19.14 1.64
C MET A 1 36.51 18.72 1.77
N LEU A 2 35.66 19.63 2.27
CA LEU A 2 35.01 20.73 1.55
C LEU A 2 33.93 20.22 0.59
N ASP A 3 32.70 20.49 1.03
CA ASP A 3 31.56 20.98 0.25
C ASP A 3 31.20 20.32 -1.08
N THR A 4 30.03 19.67 -1.08
CA THR A 4 29.03 20.01 -2.10
C THR A 4 27.63 19.86 -1.50
N VAL A 5 27.11 20.99 -1.01
CA VAL A 5 25.68 21.21 -0.83
C VAL A 5 25.07 21.24 -2.24
N LEU A 6 24.39 20.15 -2.62
CA LEU A 6 23.54 20.12 -3.80
C LEU A 6 22.11 20.46 -3.36
N ILE A 7 21.78 21.75 -3.44
CA ILE A 7 20.39 22.21 -3.56
C ILE A 7 19.93 21.72 -4.93
N LEU A 8 19.26 20.57 -4.96
CA LEU A 8 18.67 20.03 -6.18
C LEU A 8 17.22 20.47 -6.29
N ASP A 9 16.98 21.11 -7.43
CA ASP A 9 15.71 21.59 -7.91
C ASP A 9 14.65 20.47 -7.92
N SER A 10 13.44 20.81 -7.49
CA SER A 10 12.36 19.88 -7.16
C SER A 10 11.92 18.93 -8.29
N ASN A 11 12.29 19.22 -9.53
CA ASN A 11 11.98 18.39 -10.71
C ASN A 11 13.03 17.33 -11.07
N GLU A 12 14.24 17.37 -10.50
CA GLU A 12 15.28 16.35 -10.75
C GLU A 12 15.15 15.11 -9.83
N SER A 13 14.36 15.24 -8.76
CA SER A 13 14.12 14.22 -7.74
C SER A 13 13.42 12.94 -8.26
N LEU A 14 12.76 13.01 -9.41
CA LEU A 14 12.07 11.86 -10.02
C LEU A 14 13.01 10.94 -10.80
N ARG A 15 14.19 11.41 -11.20
CA ARG A 15 15.21 10.57 -11.88
C ARG A 15 16.14 9.84 -10.91
N THR A 16 16.30 10.33 -9.69
CA THR A 16 17.21 9.75 -8.70
C THR A 16 16.64 8.55 -7.93
N LEU A 17 15.31 8.38 -7.90
CA LEU A 17 14.66 7.26 -7.21
C LEU A 17 14.84 5.92 -7.95
N THR A 18 14.81 5.94 -9.28
CA THR A 18 15.14 4.75 -10.10
C THR A 18 16.63 4.42 -10.03
N GLU A 19 17.50 5.42 -9.96
CA GLU A 19 18.93 5.23 -9.74
C GLU A 19 19.24 4.68 -8.35
N PHE A 20 18.50 5.06 -7.30
CA PHE A 20 18.72 4.53 -5.95
C PHE A 20 18.29 3.07 -5.81
N GLU A 21 17.19 2.64 -6.45
CA GLU A 21 16.76 1.24 -6.47
C GLU A 21 17.66 0.35 -7.35
N VAL A 22 18.10 0.87 -8.51
CA VAL A 22 19.08 0.21 -9.37
C VAL A 22 20.45 0.13 -8.68
N SER A 23 20.84 1.19 -7.96
CA SER A 23 22.06 1.24 -7.13
C SER A 23 21.96 0.23 -5.99
N ARG A 24 20.84 0.11 -5.28
CA ARG A 24 20.61 -0.94 -4.27
C ARG A 24 20.75 -2.35 -4.85
N ARG A 25 20.22 -2.62 -6.04
CA ARG A 25 20.36 -3.92 -6.72
C ARG A 25 21.80 -4.22 -7.12
N LYS A 26 22.54 -3.23 -7.64
CA LYS A 26 23.97 -3.36 -7.97
C LYS A 26 24.85 -3.50 -6.71
N PHE A 27 24.55 -2.75 -5.65
CA PHE A 27 25.25 -2.77 -4.37
C PHE A 27 25.08 -4.12 -3.65
N ARG A 28 23.87 -4.71 -3.70
CA ARG A 28 23.59 -6.08 -3.20
C ARG A 28 24.39 -7.16 -3.95
N LYS A 29 24.60 -7.00 -5.26
CA LYS A 29 25.45 -7.91 -6.05
C LYS A 29 26.94 -7.76 -5.73
N LYS A 30 27.37 -6.59 -5.21
CA LYS A 30 28.76 -6.27 -4.89
C LYS A 30 29.16 -6.70 -3.46
N LEU A 31 28.23 -6.68 -2.50
CA LEU A 31 28.44 -7.19 -1.13
C LEU A 31 28.18 -8.70 -1.03
N LYS A 32 28.99 -9.52 -1.72
CA LYS A 32 28.99 -10.99 -1.54
C LYS A 32 29.77 -11.45 -0.30
N ASN A 33 30.57 -10.56 0.30
CA ASN A 33 31.32 -10.86 1.52
C ASN A 33 30.38 -10.71 2.75
N PRO A 34 30.06 -11.80 3.47
CA PRO A 34 29.13 -11.77 4.61
C PRO A 34 29.58 -10.83 5.72
N LEU A 35 30.88 -10.68 5.94
CA LEU A 35 31.44 -9.84 6.99
C LEU A 35 31.23 -8.35 6.68
N LEU A 36 31.54 -7.91 5.45
CA LEU A 36 31.28 -6.53 5.01
C LEU A 36 29.78 -6.20 5.03
N TYR A 37 28.92 -7.15 4.65
CA TYR A 37 27.47 -6.97 4.72
C TYR A 37 26.98 -6.79 6.16
N ASN A 38 27.44 -7.63 7.09
CA ASN A 38 27.06 -7.56 8.50
C ASN A 38 27.56 -6.25 9.14
N THR A 39 28.79 -5.84 8.83
CA THR A 39 29.35 -4.57 9.29
C THR A 39 28.56 -3.38 8.74
N ALA A 40 28.28 -3.33 7.43
CA ALA A 40 27.47 -2.28 6.83
C ALA A 40 26.04 -2.23 7.40
N ARG A 41 25.43 -3.40 7.65
CA ARG A 41 24.11 -3.51 8.31
C ARG A 41 24.16 -2.97 9.74
N SER A 42 25.21 -3.28 10.50
CA SER A 42 25.42 -2.75 11.85
C SER A 42 25.51 -1.23 11.83
N PHE A 43 26.35 -0.66 10.97
CA PHE A 43 26.46 0.80 10.80
C PHE A 43 25.14 1.45 10.39
N TYR A 44 24.39 0.82 9.48
CA TYR A 44 23.08 1.32 9.09
C TYR A 44 22.08 1.28 10.24
N ASN A 45 22.09 0.23 11.08
CA ASN A 45 21.25 0.18 12.28
C ASN A 45 21.62 1.28 13.29
N VAL A 46 22.92 1.54 13.50
CA VAL A 46 23.39 2.64 14.33
C VAL A 46 22.90 3.98 13.78
N TYR A 47 23.03 4.19 12.47
CA TYR A 47 22.52 5.39 11.79
C TYR A 47 21.00 5.54 11.95
N CYS A 48 20.22 4.48 11.75
CA CYS A 48 18.77 4.51 11.97
C CYS A 48 18.42 4.85 13.42
N ASN A 49 19.12 4.27 14.40
CA ASN A 49 18.87 4.55 15.81
C ASN A 49 19.27 5.97 16.22
N PHE A 50 20.30 6.53 15.59
CA PHE A 50 20.70 7.91 15.79
C PHE A 50 19.74 8.90 15.11
N SER A 51 19.44 8.72 13.83
CA SER A 51 18.63 9.67 13.05
C SER A 51 17.12 9.48 13.18
N GLY A 52 16.64 8.26 13.45
CA GLY A 52 15.24 7.92 13.55
C GLY A 52 14.45 8.76 14.57
N PRO A 53 14.96 9.00 15.80
CA PRO A 53 14.30 9.86 16.77
C PRO A 53 14.02 11.31 16.31
N PHE A 54 14.76 11.82 15.31
CA PHE A 54 14.58 13.16 14.75
C PHE A 54 13.54 13.21 13.62
N ARG A 55 12.98 12.06 13.22
CA ARG A 55 11.98 11.94 12.17
C ARG A 55 10.58 11.69 12.73
N LYS A 56 9.58 12.03 11.93
CA LYS A 56 8.18 11.80 12.24
C LYS A 56 7.80 10.33 12.04
N LEU A 57 6.64 9.96 12.57
CA LEU A 57 5.87 8.81 12.13
C LEU A 57 4.80 9.32 11.13
N PRO A 58 4.19 8.45 10.31
CA PRO A 58 3.15 8.90 9.40
C PRO A 58 1.90 9.37 10.17
N ASP A 59 1.27 10.43 9.65
CA ASP A 59 0.02 10.98 10.15
C ASP A 59 -1.20 10.24 9.57
N TYR A 60 -1.01 9.57 8.42
CA TYR A 60 -2.03 8.76 7.78
C TYR A 60 -1.45 7.54 7.07
N LEU A 61 -2.30 6.52 6.86
CA LEU A 61 -1.98 5.33 6.08
C LEU A 61 -2.97 5.17 4.93
N ILE A 62 -2.49 4.76 3.75
CA ILE A 62 -3.34 4.23 2.67
C ILE A 62 -3.10 2.72 2.64
N ILE A 63 -3.90 1.99 3.40
CA ILE A 63 -3.61 0.58 3.74
C ILE A 63 -4.06 -0.40 2.67
N GLY A 64 -4.86 0.05 1.71
CA GLY A 64 -5.43 -0.85 0.75
C GLY A 64 -6.51 -0.22 -0.09
N ALA A 65 -7.11 -1.02 -0.96
CA ALA A 65 -6.67 -2.33 -1.38
C ALA A 65 -5.75 -2.21 -2.60
N SER A 66 -4.91 -3.21 -2.82
CA SER A 66 -4.11 -3.27 -4.04
C SER A 66 -5.01 -3.24 -5.28
N ARG A 67 -4.55 -2.56 -6.35
CA ARG A 67 -5.28 -2.37 -7.62
C ARG A 67 -6.57 -1.54 -7.53
N CYS A 68 -6.75 -0.76 -6.45
CA CYS A 68 -7.88 0.17 -6.25
C CYS A 68 -7.50 1.65 -6.41
N GLY A 69 -6.46 1.98 -7.19
CA GLY A 69 -6.12 3.38 -7.46
C GLY A 69 -5.27 4.11 -6.41
N THR A 70 -4.74 3.40 -5.40
CA THR A 70 -3.89 3.98 -4.33
C THR A 70 -2.69 4.77 -4.83
N THR A 71 -2.14 4.44 -6.00
CA THR A 71 -1.07 5.24 -6.63
C THR A 71 -1.58 6.61 -7.06
N SER A 72 -2.75 6.68 -7.70
CA SER A 72 -3.31 7.98 -8.11
C SER A 72 -3.60 8.86 -6.90
N LEU A 73 -4.20 8.29 -5.85
CA LEU A 73 -4.41 8.98 -4.58
C LEU A 73 -3.10 9.50 -3.95
N PHE A 74 -2.08 8.65 -3.88
CA PHE A 74 -0.78 9.05 -3.36
C PHE A 74 -0.20 10.24 -4.15
N GLU A 75 -0.18 10.16 -5.49
CA GLU A 75 0.31 11.25 -6.34
C GLU A 75 -0.50 12.54 -6.17
N TYR A 76 -1.81 12.45 -5.90
CA TYR A 76 -2.64 13.64 -5.64
C TYR A 76 -2.25 14.31 -4.33
N LEU A 77 -2.05 13.53 -3.26
CA LEU A 77 -1.59 14.04 -1.97
C LEU A 77 -0.19 14.65 -2.06
N MET A 78 0.73 14.05 -2.83
CA MET A 78 2.08 14.58 -3.00
C MET A 78 2.14 15.95 -3.69
N LYS A 79 1.07 16.34 -4.39
CA LYS A 79 0.94 17.68 -4.99
C LYS A 79 0.42 18.74 -4.01
N HIS A 80 -0.03 18.35 -2.82
CA HIS A 80 -0.57 19.28 -1.84
C HIS A 80 0.57 19.96 -1.04
N PRO A 81 0.60 21.30 -0.90
CA PRO A 81 1.74 22.03 -0.30
C PRO A 81 1.97 21.71 1.19
N SER A 82 0.95 21.26 1.91
CA SER A 82 1.06 20.82 3.31
C SER A 82 1.32 19.33 3.49
N VAL A 83 1.63 18.59 2.42
CA VAL A 83 1.99 17.18 2.47
C VAL A 83 3.47 17.03 2.11
N GLU A 84 4.22 16.36 2.96
CA GLU A 84 5.65 16.13 2.81
C GLU A 84 5.90 14.73 2.24
N TYR A 85 6.77 14.66 1.24
CA TYR A 85 7.07 13.43 0.51
C TYR A 85 7.77 12.41 1.44
N PRO A 86 7.24 11.19 1.60
CA PRO A 86 7.99 10.09 2.21
C PRO A 86 9.06 9.59 1.25
N THR A 87 10.14 8.98 1.73
CA THR A 87 11.22 8.47 0.84
C THR A 87 10.74 7.48 -0.23
N THR A 88 9.61 6.82 -0.02
CA THR A 88 8.97 5.91 -0.97
C THR A 88 7.46 5.86 -0.72
N LYS A 89 6.69 5.50 -1.75
CA LYS A 89 5.24 5.29 -1.64
C LYS A 89 4.90 4.15 -0.67
N GLN A 90 5.55 3.00 -0.81
CA GLN A 90 5.21 1.76 -0.09
C GLN A 90 6.39 1.33 0.76
N VAL A 91 6.26 1.45 2.08
CA VAL A 91 7.36 1.15 3.01
C VAL A 91 7.40 -0.33 3.38
N HIS A 92 6.26 -1.02 3.35
CA HIS A 92 6.13 -2.42 3.73
C HIS A 92 6.68 -2.74 5.13
N TYR A 93 6.48 -1.82 6.09
CA TYR A 93 6.96 -1.99 7.46
C TYR A 93 6.08 -2.96 8.25
N PHE A 94 4.77 -2.75 8.26
CA PHE A 94 3.86 -3.51 9.12
C PHE A 94 3.53 -4.93 8.60
N ASP A 95 3.89 -5.27 7.36
CA ASP A 95 3.70 -6.58 6.73
C ASP A 95 5.02 -7.37 6.58
N LYS A 96 6.10 -6.73 6.14
CA LYS A 96 7.33 -7.45 5.70
C LYS A 96 8.60 -7.05 6.46
N HIS A 97 8.73 -5.78 6.81
CA HIS A 97 9.97 -5.18 7.30
C HIS A 97 9.94 -4.82 8.79
N TYR A 98 8.95 -5.36 9.53
CA TYR A 98 8.72 -5.01 10.94
C TYR A 98 9.95 -5.24 11.83
N HIS A 99 10.69 -6.32 11.56
CA HIS A 99 11.90 -6.72 12.28
C HIS A 99 13.07 -5.73 12.18
N PHE A 100 13.04 -4.75 11.26
CA PHE A 100 14.04 -3.68 11.23
C PHE A 100 13.80 -2.60 12.31
N GLY A 101 12.66 -2.65 13.00
CA GLY A 101 12.36 -1.80 14.14
C GLY A 101 11.85 -0.41 13.77
N LYS A 102 11.24 0.27 14.74
CA LYS A 102 10.53 1.55 14.53
C LYS A 102 11.43 2.67 13.99
N ASN A 103 12.71 2.68 14.37
CA ASN A 103 13.63 3.72 13.92
C ASN A 103 14.00 3.56 12.44
N TRP A 104 14.07 2.32 11.94
CA TRP A 104 14.16 2.06 10.51
C TRP A 104 12.93 2.60 9.78
N TYR A 105 11.73 2.35 10.32
CA TYR A 105 10.49 2.87 9.75
C TYR A 105 10.48 4.40 9.67
N LYS A 106 10.88 5.06 10.75
CA LYS A 106 10.99 6.53 10.82
C LYS A 106 11.90 7.12 9.75
N MET A 107 12.93 6.38 9.29
CA MET A 107 13.82 6.86 8.22
C MET A 107 13.11 7.16 6.91
N HIS A 108 11.90 6.63 6.72
CA HIS A 108 11.10 6.86 5.53
C HIS A 108 10.31 8.17 5.55
N PHE A 109 10.27 8.87 6.68
CA PHE A 109 9.46 10.09 6.85
C PHE A 109 10.32 11.34 7.08
N PRO A 110 9.72 12.53 6.88
CA PRO A 110 10.41 13.80 7.08
C PRO A 110 10.91 14.00 8.51
N LEU A 111 11.83 14.95 8.64
CA LEU A 111 12.34 15.41 9.92
C LEU A 111 11.25 16.16 10.69
N LYS A 112 11.28 16.11 12.02
CA LYS A 112 10.24 16.66 12.89
C LYS A 112 9.98 18.15 12.71
N TRP A 113 10.95 18.92 12.25
CA TRP A 113 10.81 20.37 12.01
C TRP A 113 10.04 20.73 10.73
N LYS A 114 9.82 19.77 9.82
CA LYS A 114 8.93 19.97 8.67
C LYS A 114 7.50 20.10 9.19
N LYS A 115 6.73 21.10 8.72
CA LYS A 115 5.39 21.38 9.27
C LYS A 115 4.30 20.51 8.64
N GLY A 116 4.47 20.09 7.38
CA GLY A 116 3.46 19.28 6.70
C GLY A 116 3.31 17.87 7.29
N ILE A 117 2.20 17.23 6.91
CA ILE A 117 1.91 15.83 7.27
C ILE A 117 2.58 14.88 6.28
N SER A 118 2.83 13.64 6.67
CA SER A 118 3.33 12.60 5.76
C SER A 118 2.59 11.29 6.00
N GLY A 119 2.64 10.36 5.04
CA GLY A 119 1.89 9.12 5.12
C GLY A 119 2.57 7.95 4.45
N ASP A 120 2.11 6.74 4.80
CA ASP A 120 2.58 5.47 4.23
C ASP A 120 1.46 4.85 3.39
N ALA A 121 1.74 4.65 2.10
CA ALA A 121 0.75 4.17 1.15
C ALA A 121 1.06 2.75 0.69
N THR A 122 1.10 1.81 1.64
CA THR A 122 1.32 0.38 1.40
C THR A 122 -0.02 -0.38 1.34
N PRO A 123 -0.56 -0.70 0.14
CA PRO A 123 -1.90 -1.26 -0.02
C PRO A 123 -2.07 -2.70 0.47
N TYR A 124 -0.95 -3.38 0.76
CA TYR A 124 -0.96 -4.75 1.25
C TYR A 124 -1.15 -4.83 2.77
N TYR A 125 -1.06 -3.71 3.49
CA TYR A 125 -1.36 -3.68 4.91
C TYR A 125 -2.76 -4.20 5.21
N LEU A 126 -3.75 -3.92 4.35
CA LEU A 126 -5.12 -4.42 4.51
C LEU A 126 -5.15 -5.95 4.67
N ASN A 127 -4.39 -6.69 3.86
CA ASN A 127 -4.38 -8.16 3.86
C ASN A 127 -3.46 -8.79 4.93
N SER A 128 -2.54 -8.01 5.52
CA SER A 128 -1.58 -8.52 6.50
C SER A 128 -2.28 -8.82 7.84
N PRO A 129 -2.20 -10.07 8.37
CA PRO A 129 -2.85 -10.42 9.63
C PRO A 129 -2.32 -9.65 10.84
N HIS A 130 -1.05 -9.22 10.80
CA HIS A 130 -0.38 -8.56 11.93
C HIS A 130 -0.36 -7.03 11.81
N ALA A 131 -0.66 -6.47 10.63
CA ALA A 131 -0.59 -5.04 10.43
C ALA A 131 -1.51 -4.24 11.36
N PRO A 132 -2.80 -4.60 11.58
CA PRO A 132 -3.69 -3.86 12.47
C PRO A 132 -3.10 -3.64 13.86
N LYS A 133 -2.69 -4.72 14.52
CA LYS A 133 -2.09 -4.68 15.86
C LYS A 133 -0.82 -3.83 15.88
N ARG A 134 0.08 -4.04 14.92
CA ARG A 134 1.37 -3.33 14.88
C ARG A 134 1.20 -1.83 14.66
N VAL A 135 0.23 -1.44 13.84
CA VAL A 135 -0.13 -0.04 13.63
C VAL A 135 -0.70 0.52 14.93
N HIS A 136 -1.63 -0.19 15.59
CA HIS A 136 -2.24 0.26 16.84
C HIS A 136 -1.20 0.45 17.94
N ASP A 137 -0.26 -0.49 18.08
CA ASP A 137 0.82 -0.41 19.07
C ASP A 137 1.77 0.78 18.84
N LEU A 138 1.96 1.22 17.58
CA LEU A 138 2.95 2.26 17.23
C LEU A 138 2.34 3.66 17.02
N ILE A 139 1.17 3.74 16.39
CA ILE A 139 0.48 4.96 15.96
C ILE A 139 -1.05 4.82 16.12
N PRO A 140 -1.59 4.66 17.35
CA PRO A 140 -3.00 4.34 17.58
C PRO A 140 -3.97 5.43 17.07
N SER A 141 -3.54 6.68 16.97
CA SER A 141 -4.36 7.81 16.51
C SER A 141 -4.26 8.08 15.00
N VAL A 142 -3.65 7.18 14.21
CA VAL A 142 -3.43 7.39 12.78
C VAL A 142 -4.74 7.43 12.00
N LYS A 143 -4.82 8.26 10.95
CA LYS A 143 -5.93 8.24 10.00
C LYS A 143 -5.72 7.16 8.94
N ILE A 144 -6.73 6.35 8.66
CA ILE A 144 -6.62 5.19 7.78
C ILE A 144 -7.51 5.38 6.57
N ILE A 145 -6.94 5.32 5.38
CA ILE A 145 -7.67 5.39 4.11
C ILE A 145 -7.69 4.01 3.46
N VAL A 146 -8.88 3.57 3.08
CA VAL A 146 -9.12 2.32 2.36
C VAL A 146 -9.80 2.64 1.04
N MET A 147 -9.06 2.46 -0.05
CA MET A 147 -9.63 2.46 -1.40
C MET A 147 -10.15 1.07 -1.74
N CYS A 148 -11.36 0.94 -2.25
CA CYS A 148 -11.92 -0.33 -2.70
C CYS A 148 -12.41 -0.18 -4.14
N ARG A 149 -12.61 -1.32 -4.82
CA ARG A 149 -13.06 -1.41 -6.22
C ARG A 149 -13.96 -2.63 -6.33
N ASN A 150 -14.81 -2.71 -7.35
CA ASN A 150 -15.50 -3.97 -7.66
C ASN A 150 -14.49 -5.15 -7.57
N PRO A 151 -14.76 -6.16 -6.71
CA PRO A 151 -13.77 -7.18 -6.39
C PRO A 151 -13.40 -8.07 -7.58
N VAL A 152 -14.31 -8.24 -8.55
CA VAL A 152 -14.04 -8.93 -9.82
C VAL A 152 -13.00 -8.17 -10.63
N ASP A 153 -13.21 -6.88 -10.82
CA ASP A 153 -12.29 -6.01 -11.55
C ASP A 153 -10.93 -5.85 -10.85
N ARG A 154 -10.94 -5.84 -9.52
CA ARG A 154 -9.74 -5.81 -8.68
C ARG A 154 -8.92 -7.09 -8.85
N ALA A 155 -9.56 -8.26 -8.78
CA ALA A 155 -8.93 -9.56 -8.98
C ALA A 155 -8.32 -9.66 -10.38
N TYR A 156 -9.08 -9.28 -11.41
CA TYR A 156 -8.62 -9.30 -12.81
C TYR A 156 -7.44 -8.36 -13.05
N SER A 157 -7.49 -7.16 -12.45
CA SER A 157 -6.38 -6.21 -12.51
C SER A 157 -5.11 -6.73 -11.83
N GLN A 158 -5.23 -7.49 -10.73
CA GLN A 158 -4.08 -8.12 -10.08
C GLN A 158 -3.53 -9.26 -10.94
N TYR A 159 -4.40 -10.09 -11.52
CA TYR A 159 -3.98 -11.14 -12.45
C TYR A 159 -3.08 -10.59 -13.56
N TYR A 160 -3.49 -9.51 -14.24
CA TYR A 160 -2.66 -8.93 -15.30
C TYR A 160 -1.33 -8.37 -14.81
N LEU A 161 -1.28 -7.81 -13.60
CA LEU A 161 -0.03 -7.36 -13.00
C LEU A 161 0.95 -8.53 -12.88
N GLU A 162 0.47 -9.68 -12.41
CA GLU A 162 1.31 -10.86 -12.23
C GLU A 162 1.63 -11.56 -13.55
N PHE A 163 0.69 -11.57 -14.50
CA PHE A 163 0.89 -12.12 -15.84
C PHE A 163 1.94 -11.34 -16.62
N TYR A 164 1.81 -10.02 -16.73
CA TYR A 164 2.83 -9.18 -17.37
C TYR A 164 4.14 -9.13 -16.57
N GLY A 165 4.04 -9.31 -15.25
CA GLY A 165 5.18 -9.48 -14.35
C GLY A 165 5.91 -10.81 -14.50
N LYS A 166 5.41 -11.75 -15.33
CA LYS A 166 5.91 -13.11 -15.51
C LYS A 166 5.91 -13.96 -14.21
N ASN A 167 5.04 -13.62 -13.28
CA ASN A 167 4.77 -14.41 -12.07
C ASN A 167 3.54 -15.32 -12.24
N GLU A 168 2.67 -15.03 -13.22
CA GLU A 168 1.53 -15.84 -13.61
C GLU A 168 1.69 -16.30 -15.06
N THR A 169 1.37 -17.56 -15.31
CA THR A 169 1.45 -18.20 -16.63
C THR A 169 0.12 -18.83 -17.06
N LEU A 170 -0.79 -19.04 -16.11
CA LEU A 170 -2.12 -19.57 -16.38
C LEU A 170 -3.02 -18.48 -16.98
N SER A 171 -4.11 -18.88 -17.63
CA SER A 171 -5.20 -17.97 -17.92
C SER A 171 -5.86 -17.47 -16.62
N PHE A 172 -6.68 -16.42 -16.70
CA PHE A 172 -7.34 -15.89 -15.50
C PHE A 172 -8.27 -16.92 -14.85
N GLU A 173 -9.02 -17.68 -15.65
CA GLU A 173 -9.95 -18.71 -15.15
C GLU A 173 -9.19 -19.85 -14.44
N GLU A 174 -8.17 -20.40 -15.08
CA GLU A 174 -7.31 -21.42 -14.47
C GLU A 174 -6.61 -20.90 -13.21
N ALA A 175 -6.19 -19.62 -13.22
CA ALA A 175 -5.53 -19.00 -12.08
C ALA A 175 -6.44 -18.93 -10.85
N ILE A 176 -7.69 -18.49 -11.01
CA ILE A 176 -8.63 -18.42 -9.87
C ILE A 176 -9.09 -19.83 -9.43
N GLU A 177 -9.19 -20.79 -10.34
CA GLU A 177 -9.50 -22.19 -9.98
C GLU A 177 -8.37 -22.83 -9.16
N LYS A 178 -7.12 -22.46 -9.47
CA LYS A 178 -5.93 -22.93 -8.74
C LYS A 178 -5.58 -22.07 -7.53
N GLU A 179 -6.30 -21.00 -7.24
CA GLU A 179 -5.95 -20.06 -6.18
C GLU A 179 -5.88 -20.76 -4.82
N ASP A 180 -6.94 -21.46 -4.41
CA ASP A 180 -7.03 -22.10 -3.10
C ASP A 180 -5.90 -23.13 -2.88
N GLU A 181 -5.52 -23.88 -3.92
CA GLU A 181 -4.39 -24.80 -3.88
C GLU A 181 -3.05 -24.05 -3.71
N ARG A 182 -2.86 -22.96 -4.46
CA ARG A 182 -1.60 -22.19 -4.49
C ARG A 182 -1.33 -21.38 -3.24
N ILE A 183 -2.39 -20.93 -2.56
CA ILE A 183 -2.30 -20.15 -1.33
C ILE A 183 -2.61 -20.98 -0.08
N LYS A 184 -2.80 -22.30 -0.23
CA LYS A 184 -3.13 -23.21 0.87
C LYS A 184 -2.15 -23.06 2.04
N ASP A 185 -2.71 -22.90 3.24
CA ASP A 185 -2.01 -22.72 4.51
C ASP A 185 -1.11 -21.47 4.59
N GLU A 186 -1.00 -20.66 3.52
CA GLU A 186 -0.08 -19.52 3.49
C GLU A 186 -0.55 -18.39 4.42
N TYR A 187 -1.86 -18.20 4.53
CA TYR A 187 -2.42 -17.21 5.45
C TYR A 187 -2.22 -17.63 6.91
N GLU A 188 -2.47 -18.90 7.21
CA GLU A 188 -2.32 -19.51 8.51
C GLU A 188 -0.85 -19.45 8.97
N LYS A 189 0.10 -19.73 8.06
CA LYS A 189 1.54 -19.52 8.32
C LYS A 189 1.87 -18.07 8.65
N MET A 190 1.30 -17.10 7.92
CA MET A 190 1.50 -15.68 8.24
C MET A 190 0.90 -15.32 9.60
N VAL A 191 -0.23 -15.90 9.99
CA VAL A 191 -0.82 -15.69 11.33
C VAL A 191 0.09 -16.30 12.42
N ALA A 192 0.59 -17.52 12.21
CA ALA A 192 1.38 -18.26 13.18
C ALA A 192 2.78 -17.66 13.42
N ASP A 193 3.44 -17.15 12.37
CA ASP A 193 4.75 -16.51 12.48
C ASP A 193 4.66 -15.02 12.08
N PRO A 194 4.75 -14.08 13.04
CA PRO A 194 4.76 -12.65 12.76
C PRO A 194 5.87 -12.21 11.80
N HIS A 195 6.98 -12.94 11.69
CA HIS A 195 8.07 -12.59 10.78
C HIS A 195 7.95 -13.24 9.40
N PHE A 196 6.97 -14.12 9.21
CA PHE A 196 6.74 -14.78 7.92
C PHE A 196 5.93 -13.88 6.98
N TYR A 197 6.49 -13.66 5.79
CA TYR A 197 5.83 -12.97 4.69
C TYR A 197 5.61 -13.97 3.55
N SER A 198 4.35 -14.26 3.22
CA SER A 198 4.05 -15.16 2.11
C SER A 198 4.07 -14.42 0.78
N LYS A 199 5.13 -14.63 -0.01
CA LYS A 199 5.15 -14.18 -1.41
C LYS A 199 4.07 -14.87 -2.23
N LYS A 200 3.77 -16.14 -1.94
CA LYS A 200 2.72 -16.90 -2.64
C LYS A 200 1.35 -16.27 -2.44
N TYR A 201 0.98 -16.01 -1.18
CA TYR A 201 -0.30 -15.37 -0.88
C TYR A 201 -0.35 -13.97 -1.51
N HIS A 202 0.69 -13.13 -1.34
CA HIS A 202 0.74 -11.81 -1.99
C HIS A 202 0.52 -11.85 -3.51
N THR A 203 1.13 -12.83 -4.20
CA THR A 203 1.05 -12.93 -5.66
C THR A 203 -0.26 -13.55 -6.12
N PHE A 204 -0.68 -14.67 -5.54
CA PHE A 204 -1.73 -15.53 -6.09
C PHE A 204 -3.10 -15.38 -5.44
N SER A 205 -3.26 -14.57 -4.38
CA SER A 205 -4.59 -14.32 -3.79
C SER A 205 -5.39 -13.31 -4.63
N TYR A 206 -6.02 -13.74 -5.73
CA TYR A 206 -6.81 -12.89 -6.61
C TYR A 206 -8.25 -12.72 -6.08
N VAL A 207 -8.94 -13.80 -5.78
CA VAL A 207 -10.32 -13.78 -5.27
C VAL A 207 -10.31 -13.48 -3.78
N ASP A 208 -9.42 -14.11 -2.99
CA ASP A 208 -9.40 -13.98 -1.53
C ASP A 208 -9.05 -12.56 -1.06
N SER A 209 -8.22 -11.82 -1.81
CA SER A 209 -7.94 -10.41 -1.53
C SER A 209 -9.13 -9.49 -1.83
N GLY A 210 -10.11 -9.93 -2.62
CA GLY A 210 -11.34 -9.19 -2.91
C GLY A 210 -12.43 -9.33 -1.83
N LYS A 211 -12.25 -10.26 -0.88
CA LYS A 211 -13.12 -10.45 0.28
C LYS A 211 -12.80 -9.38 1.34
N TYR A 212 -13.15 -8.13 1.05
CA TYR A 212 -12.73 -6.97 1.85
C TYR A 212 -13.17 -7.05 3.30
N GLU A 213 -14.35 -7.60 3.58
CA GLU A 213 -14.90 -7.78 4.92
C GLU A 213 -14.00 -8.65 5.81
N LYS A 214 -13.45 -9.74 5.27
CA LYS A 214 -12.53 -10.66 5.98
C LYS A 214 -11.31 -9.91 6.52
N HIS A 215 -10.76 -9.01 5.70
CA HIS A 215 -9.53 -8.28 6.02
C HIS A 215 -9.82 -7.05 6.87
N LEU A 216 -10.87 -6.29 6.52
CA LEU A 216 -11.25 -5.06 7.22
C LEU A 216 -11.72 -5.31 8.64
N GLN A 217 -12.42 -6.42 8.92
CA GLN A 217 -12.86 -6.74 10.29
C GLN A 217 -11.70 -6.70 11.28
N LYS A 218 -10.54 -7.25 10.91
CA LYS A 218 -9.34 -7.27 11.74
C LYS A 218 -8.79 -5.88 12.04
N TRP A 219 -9.02 -4.92 11.17
CA TRP A 219 -8.66 -3.52 11.40
C TRP A 219 -9.66 -2.84 12.34
N LEU A 220 -10.95 -3.13 12.19
CA LEU A 220 -12.01 -2.58 13.02
C LEU A 220 -11.97 -3.12 14.47
N ASP A 221 -11.36 -4.27 14.70
CA ASP A 221 -11.11 -4.80 16.04
C ASP A 221 -10.11 -3.94 16.85
N TYR A 222 -9.29 -3.13 16.18
CA TYR A 222 -8.27 -2.26 16.82
C TYR A 222 -8.58 -0.77 16.69
N PHE A 223 -9.33 -0.35 15.67
CA PHE A 223 -9.55 1.05 15.36
C PHE A 223 -11.04 1.35 15.20
N PRO A 224 -11.55 2.45 15.77
CA PRO A 224 -12.92 2.88 15.55
C PRO A 224 -13.12 3.31 14.09
N THR A 225 -14.32 3.11 13.56
CA THR A 225 -14.69 3.50 12.19
C THR A 225 -14.46 4.98 11.89
N SER A 226 -14.49 5.85 12.89
CA SER A 226 -14.20 7.29 12.75
C SER A 226 -12.75 7.60 12.32
N GLN A 227 -11.82 6.66 12.50
CA GLN A 227 -10.45 6.76 11.99
C GLN A 227 -10.31 6.28 10.54
N PHE A 228 -11.39 5.82 9.89
CA PHE A 228 -11.35 5.34 8.52
C PHE A 228 -12.01 6.30 7.54
N LEU A 229 -11.44 6.37 6.34
CA LEU A 229 -12.10 6.90 5.15
C LEU A 229 -12.15 5.80 4.09
N PHE A 230 -13.36 5.38 3.74
CA PHE A 230 -13.62 4.40 2.69
C PHE A 230 -13.89 5.09 1.36
N ILE A 231 -13.12 4.74 0.32
CA ILE A 231 -13.18 5.38 -0.99
C ILE A 231 -13.40 4.32 -2.06
N GLN A 232 -14.49 4.44 -2.79
CA GLN A 232 -14.74 3.61 -3.95
C GLN A 232 -13.94 4.14 -5.16
N SER A 233 -13.23 3.26 -5.86
CA SER A 233 -12.38 3.61 -7.01
C SER A 233 -13.21 4.20 -8.14
N GLU A 234 -14.40 3.64 -8.38
CA GLU A 234 -15.32 4.12 -9.41
C GLU A 234 -15.75 5.57 -9.12
N ASP A 235 -16.09 5.90 -7.86
CA ASP A 235 -16.41 7.27 -7.44
C ASP A 235 -15.19 8.20 -7.53
N PHE A 236 -14.03 7.72 -7.12
CA PHE A 236 -12.77 8.46 -7.18
C PHE A 236 -12.42 8.88 -8.61
N TYR A 237 -12.64 8.01 -9.60
CA TYR A 237 -12.37 8.35 -11.00
C TYR A 237 -13.51 9.11 -11.67
N LYS A 238 -14.77 8.89 -11.27
CA LYS A 238 -15.92 9.63 -11.80
C LYS A 238 -15.96 11.07 -11.28
N SER A 239 -15.53 11.32 -10.05
CA SER A 239 -15.59 12.63 -9.40
C SER A 239 -14.34 12.94 -8.56
N PRO A 240 -13.15 13.00 -9.19
CA PRO A 240 -11.88 13.05 -8.46
C PRO A 240 -11.71 14.29 -7.61
N SER A 241 -12.19 15.47 -8.05
CA SER A 241 -12.11 16.71 -7.27
C SER A 241 -12.93 16.65 -5.98
N THR A 242 -14.13 16.09 -6.03
CA THR A 242 -15.02 15.90 -4.88
C THR A 242 -14.40 14.94 -3.89
N ILE A 243 -13.96 13.77 -4.35
CA ILE A 243 -13.35 12.77 -3.47
C ILE A 243 -12.02 13.26 -2.90
N PHE A 244 -11.20 13.97 -3.70
CA PHE A 244 -9.97 14.59 -3.19
C PHE A 244 -10.28 15.63 -2.11
N SER A 245 -11.30 16.47 -2.29
CA SER A 245 -11.73 17.41 -1.24
C SER A 245 -12.15 16.71 0.05
N GLN A 246 -12.87 15.58 -0.05
CA GLN A 246 -13.22 14.74 1.10
C GLN A 246 -11.98 14.16 1.79
N ILE A 247 -10.99 13.71 1.04
CA ILE A 247 -9.71 13.24 1.59
C ILE A 247 -8.98 14.36 2.33
N LEU A 248 -8.90 15.56 1.75
CA LEU A 248 -8.25 16.70 2.40
C LEU A 248 -8.95 17.05 3.71
N GLN A 249 -10.29 17.11 3.70
CA GLN A 249 -11.08 17.34 4.92
C GLN A 249 -10.82 16.24 5.95
N PHE A 250 -10.87 14.97 5.55
CA PHE A 250 -10.60 13.85 6.44
C PHE A 250 -9.20 13.94 7.05
N LEU A 251 -8.19 14.39 6.29
CA LEU A 251 -6.83 14.58 6.77
C LEU A 251 -6.59 15.90 7.52
N ASN A 252 -7.61 16.76 7.67
CA ASN A 252 -7.50 18.11 8.22
C ASN A 252 -6.52 19.01 7.43
N LEU A 253 -6.49 18.85 6.11
CA LEU A 253 -5.69 19.67 5.21
C LEU A 253 -6.50 20.87 4.68
N PRO A 254 -5.83 22.01 4.40
CA PRO A 254 -6.45 23.11 3.67
C PRO A 254 -7.09 22.66 2.35
N LYS A 255 -8.14 23.35 1.92
CA LYS A 255 -8.73 23.10 0.60
C LYS A 255 -7.69 23.38 -0.48
N TYR A 256 -7.53 22.44 -1.40
CA TYR A 256 -6.61 22.56 -2.52
C TYR A 256 -7.20 21.85 -3.74
N ASN A 257 -7.17 22.50 -4.89
CA ASN A 257 -7.61 21.92 -6.15
C ASN A 257 -6.40 21.63 -7.02
N LEU A 258 -6.32 20.41 -7.53
CA LEU A 258 -5.30 20.06 -8.52
C LEU A 258 -5.67 20.65 -9.88
N PRO A 259 -4.67 21.09 -10.68
CA PRO A 259 -4.93 21.50 -12.06
C PRO A 259 -5.43 20.34 -12.91
N GLU A 260 -5.00 19.11 -12.60
CA GLU A 260 -5.41 17.89 -13.29
C GLU A 260 -5.40 16.69 -12.32
N TYR A 261 -6.45 15.86 -12.44
CA TYR A 261 -6.60 14.58 -11.75
C TYR A 261 -6.23 13.42 -12.69
N LYS A 262 -4.94 13.32 -13.03
CA LYS A 262 -4.43 12.25 -13.90
C LYS A 262 -4.61 10.87 -13.27
N ILE A 263 -5.05 9.89 -14.04
CA ILE A 263 -5.07 8.49 -13.59
C ILE A 263 -3.69 7.88 -13.80
N PHE A 264 -3.07 7.41 -12.72
CA PHE A 264 -1.77 6.76 -12.74
C PHE A 264 -1.92 5.24 -12.75
N ARG A 265 -1.08 4.57 -13.57
CA ARG A 265 -1.10 3.11 -13.77
C ARG A 265 -2.43 2.57 -14.29
N ALA A 266 -3.12 3.36 -15.12
CA ALA A 266 -4.23 2.86 -15.91
C ALA A 266 -3.70 1.86 -16.94
N GLU A 267 -4.13 0.61 -16.82
CA GLU A 267 -3.82 -0.45 -17.79
C GLU A 267 -5.13 -0.84 -18.47
N LYS A 268 -5.05 -1.07 -19.79
CA LYS A 268 -6.14 -1.66 -20.57
C LYS A 268 -5.95 -3.16 -20.58
N TYR A 269 -7.01 -3.88 -20.26
CA TYR A 269 -7.03 -5.34 -20.23
C TYR A 269 -7.94 -5.84 -21.35
N SER A 270 -7.76 -7.09 -21.80
CA SER A 270 -8.79 -7.69 -22.66
C SER A 270 -10.07 -7.89 -21.84
N ASN A 271 -11.22 -7.83 -22.49
CA ASN A 271 -12.49 -8.06 -21.80
C ASN A 271 -12.51 -9.48 -21.23
N MET A 272 -12.99 -9.60 -19.98
CA MET A 272 -13.26 -10.90 -19.36
C MET A 272 -14.44 -11.55 -20.06
N ASP A 273 -14.43 -12.88 -20.16
CA ASP A 273 -15.60 -13.63 -20.59
C ASP A 273 -16.82 -13.29 -19.72
N HIS A 274 -17.97 -13.06 -20.35
CA HIS A 274 -19.17 -12.59 -19.66
C HIS A 274 -19.71 -13.62 -18.66
N LYS A 275 -19.65 -14.92 -18.99
CA LYS A 275 -20.13 -15.97 -18.07
C LYS A 275 -19.23 -16.05 -16.85
N LEU A 276 -17.92 -15.94 -17.04
CA LEU A 276 -16.96 -15.90 -15.95
C LEU A 276 -17.16 -14.68 -15.04
N ARG A 277 -17.39 -13.50 -15.63
CA ARG A 277 -17.71 -12.28 -14.85
C ARG A 277 -18.96 -12.50 -14.00
N THR A 278 -20.07 -12.95 -14.58
CA THR A 278 -21.32 -13.18 -13.84
C THR A 278 -21.11 -14.19 -12.70
N LYS A 279 -20.39 -15.30 -12.95
CA LYS A 279 -20.05 -16.28 -11.92
C LYS A 279 -19.28 -15.65 -10.75
N LEU A 280 -18.35 -14.74 -11.03
CA LEU A 280 -17.58 -14.04 -10.00
C LEU A 280 -18.40 -12.98 -9.26
N GLU A 281 -19.26 -12.24 -9.94
CA GLU A 281 -20.19 -11.29 -9.32
C GLU A 281 -21.11 -12.01 -8.32
N ASP A 282 -21.71 -13.12 -8.74
CA ASP A 282 -22.54 -13.98 -7.86
C ASP A 282 -21.74 -14.52 -6.68
N TYR A 283 -20.50 -14.96 -6.92
CA TYR A 283 -19.60 -15.41 -5.86
C TYR A 283 -19.31 -14.33 -4.83
N PHE A 284 -19.07 -13.08 -5.25
CA PHE A 284 -18.72 -11.98 -4.36
C PHE A 284 -19.92 -11.39 -3.62
N LYS A 285 -21.15 -11.55 -4.11
CA LYS A 285 -22.36 -10.98 -3.53
C LYS A 285 -22.48 -11.11 -1.99
N PRO A 286 -22.36 -12.31 -1.37
CA PRO A 286 -22.46 -12.42 0.10
C PRO A 286 -21.32 -11.73 0.86
N TYR A 287 -20.15 -11.59 0.24
CA TYR A 287 -19.00 -10.89 0.82
C TYR A 287 -19.16 -9.37 0.70
N ASN A 288 -19.64 -8.89 -0.45
CA ASN A 288 -20.00 -7.50 -0.69
C ASN A 288 -21.08 -7.02 0.30
N GLU A 289 -22.14 -7.79 0.50
CA GLU A 289 -23.20 -7.43 1.46
C GLU A 289 -22.67 -7.27 2.89
N LYS A 290 -21.74 -8.13 3.32
CA LYS A 290 -21.08 -7.99 4.63
C LYS A 290 -20.18 -6.76 4.67
N PHE A 291 -19.40 -6.52 3.61
CA PHE A 291 -18.55 -5.34 3.50
C PHE A 291 -19.36 -4.05 3.58
N TYR A 292 -20.50 -3.96 2.88
CA TYR A 292 -21.36 -2.78 2.89
C TYR A 292 -21.92 -2.48 4.28
N LYS A 293 -22.29 -3.53 5.03
CA LYS A 293 -22.71 -3.40 6.42
C LYS A 293 -21.57 -2.86 7.31
N LEU A 294 -20.34 -3.35 7.12
CA LEU A 294 -19.17 -2.91 7.89
C LEU A 294 -18.84 -1.43 7.65
N ILE A 295 -18.93 -0.96 6.41
CA ILE A 295 -18.57 0.42 6.06
C ILE A 295 -19.77 1.39 6.06
N GLY A 296 -20.99 0.89 6.28
CA GLY A 296 -22.22 1.69 6.24
C GLY A 296 -22.54 2.30 4.87
N LYS A 297 -22.01 1.74 3.78
CA LYS A 297 -22.17 2.24 2.41
C LYS A 297 -22.33 1.07 1.43
N ASN A 298 -23.35 1.16 0.57
CA ASN A 298 -23.51 0.25 -0.57
C ASN A 298 -22.70 0.75 -1.77
N CYS A 299 -21.82 -0.09 -2.30
CA CYS A 299 -20.98 0.25 -3.47
C CYS A 299 -21.56 -0.17 -4.82
N ASN A 300 -22.72 -0.85 -4.83
CA ASN A 300 -23.43 -1.35 -6.02
C ASN A 300 -22.55 -2.25 -6.91
N TRP A 301 -21.86 -3.22 -6.30
CA TRP A 301 -21.07 -4.24 -7.02
C TRP A 301 -21.74 -5.60 -7.03
#